data_AF-A0A1H4GDW2-F1
#
_entry.id   AF-A0A1H4GDW2-F1
#
_cell.length_a   1.000
_cell.length_b   1.000
_cell.length_c   1.000
_cell.angle_alpha   90.00
_cell.angle_beta   90.00
_cell.angle_gamma   90.00
#
_symmetry.space_group_name_H-M   'P 1'
#
loop_
_entity.id
_entity.type
_entity.pdbx_description
1 polymer ?
#
loop_
_entity_poly.entity_id
_entity_poly.type
_entity_poly.pdbx_seq_one_letter_code
_entity_poly.pdbx_strand_id
1 'polypeptide(L)'
;MKSLIDMRNGAKIDGTNYKLLLKHIRLNVTDKYEFPPEIIKVNGTTVATLGNFSASTGKPKSKKTFNVSALVASALSGKEVLKYKTILPQGKERILYVDTEQSKCHCHKVMQRIMKLAGLPVDKEDDRILFFVLREYTPEQRREIISCALQEEENIGLVIIDGIRDLIHDINSPGESLNIINELMRWSSYYEMHIHTVLHQNKGDDNTRGHIGTELNNKAETILQVSKNAENPNISEVRAVHIRDKEFQPFAFEINEDALPQLVNNYKFTKTKEKISSYADMSNEQHLEALECAFKDKQSMGYQELLDSLKTGYASIGYARGRNTIVKLCKFLSNINVLIKEEQGYIFDKEPLCSGSSLV
;
A
#
# COMPACT_ATOMS: atom_id res chain seq x y z
N MET A 1 -26.94 3.74 23.88
CA MET A 1 -26.56 3.23 22.55
C MET A 1 -26.91 4.25 21.46
N LYS A 2 -28.18 4.66 21.32
CA LYS A 2 -28.60 5.75 20.40
C LYS A 2 -27.80 7.07 20.56
N SER A 3 -27.58 7.53 21.79
CA SER A 3 -26.78 8.74 22.06
C SER A 3 -25.27 8.64 21.71
N LEU A 4 -24.70 7.42 21.72
CA LEU A 4 -23.31 7.17 21.32
C LEU A 4 -23.18 7.07 19.80
N ILE A 5 -24.20 6.57 19.12
CA ILE A 5 -24.35 6.57 17.66
C ILE A 5 -24.45 8.02 17.16
N ASP A 6 -25.29 8.85 17.79
CA ASP A 6 -25.45 10.26 17.42
C ASP A 6 -24.16 11.09 17.66
N MET A 7 -23.41 10.82 18.73
CA MET A 7 -22.12 11.48 18.99
C MET A 7 -21.03 11.14 17.96
N ARG A 8 -21.03 9.92 17.42
CA ARG A 8 -20.04 9.47 16.40
C ARG A 8 -20.37 9.99 14.99
N ASN A 9 -21.58 10.52 14.79
CA ASN A 9 -22.04 11.19 13.57
C ASN A 9 -21.72 12.71 13.53
N GLY A 10 -20.81 13.20 14.37
CA GLY A 10 -20.36 14.60 14.33
C GLY A 10 -21.22 15.58 15.12
N ALA A 11 -22.13 15.10 15.97
CA ALA A 11 -22.81 15.94 16.94
C ALA A 11 -21.79 16.60 17.90
N LYS A 12 -22.05 17.86 18.29
CA LYS A 12 -21.19 18.58 19.23
C LYS A 12 -21.12 17.83 20.56
N ILE A 13 -19.90 17.57 21.04
CA ILE A 13 -19.68 17.05 22.40
C ILE A 13 -20.06 18.18 23.37
N ASP A 14 -20.97 17.91 24.29
CA ASP A 14 -21.48 18.87 25.27
C ASP A 14 -21.45 18.33 26.69
N GLY A 15 -21.79 19.18 27.67
CA GLY A 15 -21.76 18.84 29.09
C GLY A 15 -22.64 17.65 29.48
N THR A 16 -23.64 17.30 28.66
CA THR A 16 -24.61 16.24 28.94
C THR A 16 -24.10 14.87 28.45
N ASN A 17 -23.33 14.87 27.37
CA ASN A 17 -22.90 13.64 26.69
C ASN A 17 -21.41 13.28 26.93
N TYR A 18 -20.56 14.25 27.34
CA TYR A 18 -19.11 14.03 27.45
C TYR A 18 -18.73 12.97 28.50
N LYS A 19 -19.44 12.88 29.64
CA LYS A 19 -19.12 11.89 30.69
C LYS A 19 -19.34 10.45 30.21
N LEU A 20 -20.39 10.23 29.43
CA LEU A 20 -20.68 8.93 28.82
C LEU A 20 -19.63 8.58 27.77
N LEU A 21 -19.23 9.56 26.95
CA LEU A 21 -18.15 9.38 25.98
C LEU A 21 -16.83 9.03 26.68
N LEU A 22 -16.41 9.80 27.68
CA LEU A 22 -15.19 9.54 28.46
C LEU A 22 -15.19 8.15 29.09
N LYS A 23 -16.33 7.69 29.62
CA LYS A 23 -16.46 6.33 30.16
C LYS A 23 -16.31 5.26 29.07
N HIS A 24 -16.80 5.53 27.86
CA HIS A 24 -16.79 4.58 26.75
C HIS A 24 -15.44 4.49 26.03
N ILE A 25 -14.70 5.60 25.90
CA ILE A 25 -13.36 5.62 25.26
C ILE A 25 -12.22 5.24 26.21
N ARG A 26 -12.51 5.14 27.52
CA ARG A 26 -11.51 4.80 28.53
C ARG A 26 -11.15 3.33 28.42
N LEU A 27 -9.91 3.07 28.02
CA LEU A 27 -9.29 1.76 28.07
C LEU A 27 -8.99 1.40 29.52
N ASN A 28 -9.45 0.23 30.00
CA ASN A 28 -9.05 -0.32 31.29
C ASN A 28 -8.13 -1.52 31.09
N VAL A 29 -7.10 -1.61 31.92
CA VAL A 29 -6.11 -2.71 31.88
C VAL A 29 -6.75 -4.06 32.18
N THR A 30 -7.89 -4.06 32.87
CA THR A 30 -8.65 -5.28 33.23
C THR A 30 -9.54 -5.79 32.10
N ASP A 31 -9.77 -5.00 31.05
CA ASP A 31 -10.62 -5.39 29.94
C ASP A 31 -9.86 -6.36 29.02
N LYS A 32 -10.52 -7.42 28.57
CA LYS A 32 -9.97 -8.34 27.57
C LYS A 32 -10.38 -7.83 26.20
N TYR A 33 -9.40 -7.40 25.40
CA TYR A 33 -9.60 -7.02 24.01
C TYR A 33 -9.22 -8.19 23.12
N GLU A 34 -10.14 -8.65 22.28
CA GLU A 34 -9.80 -9.59 21.23
C GLU A 34 -9.00 -8.86 20.16
N PHE A 35 -7.97 -9.53 19.62
CA PHE A 35 -7.28 -9.00 18.46
C PHE A 35 -8.28 -8.85 17.32
N PRO A 36 -8.23 -7.75 16.55
CA PRO A 36 -9.15 -7.54 15.45
C PRO A 36 -9.10 -8.74 14.49
N PRO A 37 -10.26 -9.30 14.07
CA PRO A 37 -10.29 -10.46 13.19
C PRO A 37 -9.48 -10.24 11.92
N GLU A 38 -8.55 -11.16 11.65
CA GLU A 38 -7.74 -11.18 10.44
C GLU A 38 -8.58 -11.72 9.28
N ILE A 39 -8.98 -10.84 8.36
CA ILE A 39 -9.94 -11.21 7.32
C ILE A 39 -9.30 -11.55 5.99
N ILE A 40 -8.14 -10.97 5.65
CA ILE A 40 -7.43 -11.25 4.39
C ILE A 40 -5.99 -11.62 4.71
N LYS A 41 -5.57 -12.77 4.17
CA LYS A 41 -4.19 -13.24 4.22
C LYS A 41 -3.62 -13.42 2.82
N VAL A 42 -2.33 -13.16 2.69
CA VAL A 42 -1.54 -13.47 1.50
C VAL A 42 -0.38 -14.35 1.90
N ASN A 43 -0.32 -15.57 1.37
CA ASN A 43 0.68 -16.58 1.76
C ASN A 43 0.80 -16.78 3.30
N GLY A 44 -0.32 -16.66 4.01
CA GLY A 44 -0.38 -16.80 5.48
C GLY A 44 -0.10 -15.53 6.28
N THR A 45 0.46 -14.48 5.66
CA THR A 45 0.63 -13.15 6.28
C THR A 45 -0.68 -12.39 6.29
N THR A 46 -1.01 -11.74 7.40
CA THR A 46 -2.20 -10.90 7.51
C THR A 46 -2.01 -9.57 6.77
N VAL A 47 -2.89 -9.28 5.81
CA VAL A 47 -2.86 -8.01 5.06
C VAL A 47 -4.03 -7.10 5.39
N ALA A 48 -5.09 -7.64 6.01
CA ALA A 48 -6.28 -6.88 6.39
C ALA A 48 -6.91 -7.43 7.66
N THR A 49 -7.19 -6.55 8.62
CA THR A 49 -7.98 -6.83 9.81
C THR A 49 -9.23 -5.95 9.88
N LEU A 50 -10.30 -6.42 10.53
CA LEU A 50 -11.47 -5.56 10.77
C LEU A 50 -11.10 -4.32 11.58
N GLY A 51 -11.76 -3.20 11.33
CA GLY A 51 -11.45 -1.94 12.01
C GLY A 51 -10.36 -1.12 11.35
N ASN A 52 -9.60 -1.71 10.41
CA ASN A 52 -8.50 -1.06 9.70
C ASN A 52 -8.81 -0.85 8.21
N PHE A 53 -7.89 -0.19 7.51
CA PHE A 53 -7.94 -0.05 6.06
C PHE A 53 -6.58 -0.35 5.42
N SER A 54 -6.61 -0.80 4.18
CA SER A 54 -5.44 -1.11 3.35
C SER A 54 -5.61 -0.51 1.95
N ALA A 55 -4.56 -0.56 1.14
CA ALA A 55 -4.66 -0.06 -0.22
C ALA A 55 -3.86 -0.86 -1.26
N SER A 56 -4.39 -0.90 -2.48
CA SER A 56 -3.68 -1.28 -3.69
C SER A 56 -3.20 -0.03 -4.43
N THR A 57 -1.89 0.11 -4.59
CA THR A 57 -1.24 1.22 -5.30
C THR A 57 -0.55 0.73 -6.57
N GLY A 58 -0.29 1.62 -7.50
CA GLY A 58 0.38 1.25 -8.75
C GLY A 58 0.16 2.25 -9.87
N LYS A 59 1.03 2.24 -10.87
CA LYS A 59 0.93 3.14 -12.03
C LYS A 59 -0.38 2.92 -12.79
N PRO A 60 -0.85 3.92 -13.56
CA PRO A 60 -1.99 3.73 -14.46
C PRO A 60 -1.81 2.48 -15.33
N LYS A 61 -2.91 1.75 -15.55
CA LYS A 61 -2.93 0.50 -16.33
C LYS A 61 -2.09 -0.64 -15.74
N SER A 62 -1.69 -0.61 -14.46
CA SER A 62 -0.96 -1.73 -13.82
C SER A 62 -1.82 -2.95 -13.48
N LYS A 63 -3.12 -2.93 -13.81
CA LYS A 63 -4.11 -3.99 -13.53
C LYS A 63 -4.52 -4.10 -12.06
N LYS A 64 -4.50 -3.00 -11.31
CA LYS A 64 -5.01 -2.92 -9.91
C LYS A 64 -6.42 -3.49 -9.77
N THR A 65 -7.36 -3.08 -10.62
CA THR A 65 -8.73 -3.61 -10.59
C THR A 65 -8.81 -5.13 -10.79
N PHE A 66 -7.88 -5.74 -11.55
CA PHE A 66 -7.81 -7.21 -11.66
C PHE A 66 -7.33 -7.83 -10.34
N ASN A 67 -6.32 -7.24 -9.70
CA ASN A 67 -5.85 -7.65 -8.37
C ASN A 67 -6.97 -7.55 -7.32
N VAL A 68 -7.68 -6.43 -7.29
CA VAL A 68 -8.83 -6.20 -6.40
C VAL A 68 -9.97 -7.17 -6.71
N SER A 69 -10.24 -7.47 -7.99
CA SER A 69 -11.24 -8.48 -8.37
C SER A 69 -10.92 -9.85 -7.77
N ALA A 70 -9.64 -10.25 -7.74
CA ALA A 70 -9.22 -11.51 -7.12
C ALA A 70 -9.40 -11.50 -5.60
N LEU A 71 -9.07 -10.40 -4.93
CA LEU A 71 -9.29 -10.23 -3.49
C LEU A 71 -10.78 -10.35 -3.13
N VAL A 72 -11.66 -9.67 -3.88
CA VAL A 72 -13.11 -9.72 -3.67
C VAL A 72 -13.68 -11.10 -3.99
N ALA A 73 -13.22 -11.73 -5.06
CA ALA A 73 -13.63 -13.09 -5.39
C ALA A 73 -13.22 -14.11 -4.32
N SER A 74 -12.05 -13.93 -3.69
CA SER A 74 -11.65 -14.73 -2.53
C SER A 74 -12.62 -14.52 -1.37
N ALA A 75 -13.03 -13.28 -1.11
CA ALA A 75 -13.98 -12.94 -0.04
C ALA A 75 -15.36 -13.59 -0.26
N LEU A 76 -15.89 -13.54 -1.50
CA LEU A 76 -17.18 -14.14 -1.84
C LEU A 76 -17.18 -15.67 -1.80
N SER A 77 -16.09 -16.29 -2.26
CA SER A 77 -16.01 -17.75 -2.38
C SER A 77 -15.50 -18.43 -1.11
N GLY A 78 -14.81 -17.70 -0.23
CA GLY A 78 -14.02 -18.25 0.88
C GLY A 78 -12.83 -19.10 0.42
N LYS A 79 -12.51 -19.13 -0.88
CA LYS A 79 -11.40 -19.91 -1.47
C LYS A 79 -10.19 -19.02 -1.69
N GLU A 80 -9.03 -19.65 -1.85
CA GLU A 80 -7.83 -18.92 -2.28
C GLU A 80 -7.99 -18.51 -3.75
N VAL A 81 -7.85 -17.23 -4.07
CA VAL A 81 -7.87 -16.69 -5.44
C VAL A 81 -6.60 -15.87 -5.64
N LEU A 82 -5.83 -16.20 -6.68
CA LEU A 82 -4.41 -15.84 -6.77
C LEU A 82 -3.67 -16.30 -5.51
N LYS A 83 -3.29 -15.39 -4.62
CA LYS A 83 -2.71 -15.67 -3.29
C LYS A 83 -3.52 -15.09 -2.14
N TYR A 84 -4.69 -14.53 -2.43
CA TYR A 84 -5.58 -14.01 -1.40
C TYR A 84 -6.39 -15.14 -0.81
N LYS A 85 -6.35 -15.26 0.51
CA LYS A 85 -7.26 -16.08 1.29
C LYS A 85 -8.05 -15.15 2.20
N THR A 86 -9.33 -14.95 1.86
CA THR A 86 -10.23 -14.08 2.62
C THR A 86 -11.28 -14.92 3.36
N ILE A 87 -11.48 -14.62 4.64
CA ILE A 87 -12.52 -15.21 5.48
C ILE A 87 -13.20 -14.06 6.23
N LEU A 88 -14.43 -13.74 5.84
CA LEU A 88 -15.24 -12.76 6.56
C LEU A 88 -15.89 -13.43 7.78
N PRO A 89 -15.96 -12.76 8.93
CA PRO A 89 -16.55 -13.33 10.13
C PRO A 89 -18.07 -13.41 10.01
N GLN A 90 -18.67 -14.25 10.85
CA GLN A 90 -20.12 -14.42 10.91
C GLN A 90 -20.80 -13.08 11.24
N GLY A 91 -21.86 -12.73 10.51
CA GLY A 91 -22.56 -11.45 10.62
C GLY A 91 -21.85 -10.28 9.94
N LYS A 92 -20.80 -10.53 9.16
CA LYS A 92 -20.04 -9.53 8.37
C LYS A 92 -19.71 -10.05 6.97
N GLU A 93 -20.54 -10.90 6.40
CA GLU A 93 -20.26 -11.64 5.16
C GLU A 93 -20.53 -10.83 3.88
N ARG A 94 -21.10 -9.62 3.99
CA ARG A 94 -21.39 -8.76 2.83
C ARG A 94 -20.21 -7.88 2.46
N ILE A 95 -20.12 -7.59 1.18
CA ILE A 95 -19.08 -6.78 0.54
C ILE A 95 -19.76 -5.61 -0.16
N LEU A 96 -19.27 -4.40 0.08
CA LEU A 96 -19.68 -3.23 -0.68
C LEU A 96 -18.53 -2.79 -1.58
N TYR A 97 -18.72 -2.90 -2.89
CA TYR A 97 -17.77 -2.44 -3.91
C TYR A 97 -18.23 -1.10 -4.46
N VAL A 98 -17.36 -0.10 -4.39
CA VAL A 98 -17.61 1.25 -4.92
C VAL A 98 -16.56 1.57 -5.97
N ASP A 99 -17.01 1.77 -7.21
CA ASP A 99 -16.16 2.23 -8.32
C ASP A 99 -16.49 3.70 -8.63
N THR A 100 -15.48 4.57 -8.56
CA THR A 100 -15.63 6.01 -8.82
C THR A 100 -15.10 6.44 -10.19
N GLU A 101 -14.38 5.56 -10.91
CA GLU A 101 -13.62 5.91 -12.11
C GLU A 101 -14.29 5.42 -13.42
N GLN A 102 -14.97 4.28 -13.40
CA GLN A 102 -15.41 3.54 -14.59
C GLN A 102 -16.89 3.75 -14.94
N SER A 103 -17.24 3.57 -16.21
CA SER A 103 -18.65 3.56 -16.65
C SER A 103 -19.36 2.26 -16.25
N LYS A 104 -20.68 2.27 -16.17
CA LYS A 104 -21.53 1.09 -15.87
C LYS A 104 -21.14 -0.17 -16.67
N CYS A 105 -20.91 -0.07 -17.98
CA CYS A 105 -20.51 -1.21 -18.82
C CYS A 105 -19.16 -1.82 -18.42
N HIS A 106 -18.21 -1.00 -17.99
CA HIS A 106 -16.91 -1.46 -17.51
C HIS A 106 -17.01 -2.06 -16.11
N CYS A 107 -17.77 -1.43 -15.21
CA CYS A 107 -18.07 -1.99 -13.88
C CYS A 107 -18.78 -3.34 -13.98
N HIS A 108 -19.72 -3.50 -14.91
CA HIS A 108 -20.39 -4.79 -15.14
C HIS A 108 -19.39 -5.90 -15.53
N LYS A 109 -18.37 -5.59 -16.35
CA LYS A 109 -17.29 -6.55 -16.66
C LYS A 109 -16.43 -6.87 -15.43
N VAL A 110 -16.22 -5.91 -14.52
CA VAL A 110 -15.53 -6.14 -13.24
C VAL A 110 -16.35 -7.07 -12.36
N MET A 111 -17.65 -6.81 -12.21
CA MET A 111 -18.57 -7.67 -11.46
C MET A 111 -18.59 -9.10 -12.02
N GLN A 112 -18.78 -9.26 -13.34
CA GLN A 112 -18.73 -10.58 -13.98
C GLN A 112 -17.39 -11.30 -13.77
N ARG A 113 -16.27 -10.57 -13.78
CA ARG A 113 -14.94 -11.14 -13.47
C ARG A 113 -14.88 -11.65 -12.04
N ILE A 114 -15.36 -10.86 -11.07
CA ILE A 114 -15.42 -11.26 -9.65
C ILE A 114 -16.23 -12.53 -9.50
N MET A 115 -17.44 -12.57 -10.09
CA MET A 115 -18.33 -13.74 -10.02
C MET A 115 -17.67 -14.99 -10.63
N LYS A 116 -17.05 -14.86 -11.82
CA LYS A 116 -16.31 -15.96 -12.46
C LYS A 116 -15.16 -16.47 -11.59
N LEU A 117 -14.34 -15.56 -11.04
CA LEU A 117 -13.23 -15.91 -10.16
C LEU A 117 -13.71 -16.59 -8.86
N ALA A 118 -14.89 -16.21 -8.35
CA ALA A 118 -15.51 -16.82 -7.18
C ALA A 118 -16.16 -18.18 -7.48
N GLY A 119 -16.29 -18.56 -8.76
CA GLY A 119 -17.01 -19.75 -9.20
C GLY A 119 -18.53 -19.62 -9.05
N LEU A 120 -19.06 -18.39 -9.13
CA LEU A 120 -20.47 -18.07 -9.01
C LEU A 120 -21.11 -17.81 -10.40
N PRO A 121 -22.42 -18.09 -10.56
CA PRO A 121 -23.15 -17.76 -11.79
C PRO A 121 -23.10 -16.26 -12.10
N VAL A 122 -23.00 -15.90 -13.38
CA VAL A 122 -22.97 -14.50 -13.85
C VAL A 122 -24.34 -13.98 -14.31
N ASP A 123 -25.32 -14.87 -14.35
CA ASP A 123 -26.72 -14.64 -14.72
C ASP A 123 -27.64 -14.54 -13.50
N LYS A 124 -27.07 -14.51 -12.29
CA LYS A 124 -27.79 -14.37 -11.03
C LYS A 124 -27.08 -13.37 -10.13
N GLU A 125 -27.88 -12.60 -9.41
CA GLU A 125 -27.38 -11.72 -8.36
C GLU A 125 -26.95 -12.53 -7.12
N ASP A 126 -26.00 -11.99 -6.36
CA ASP A 126 -25.54 -12.53 -5.09
C ASP A 126 -25.65 -11.45 -4.02
N ASP A 127 -26.54 -11.65 -3.05
CA ASP A 127 -26.88 -10.67 -2.00
C ASP A 127 -25.68 -10.30 -1.11
N ARG A 128 -24.59 -11.07 -1.18
CA ARG A 128 -23.35 -10.82 -0.44
C ARG A 128 -22.47 -9.75 -1.08
N ILE A 129 -22.77 -9.28 -2.29
CA ILE A 129 -22.03 -8.18 -2.93
C ILE A 129 -22.95 -7.09 -3.45
N LEU A 130 -22.72 -5.87 -2.94
CA LEU A 130 -23.33 -4.63 -3.43
C LEU A 130 -22.31 -3.90 -4.30
N PHE A 131 -22.66 -3.56 -5.54
CA PHE A 131 -21.75 -2.88 -6.46
C PHE A 131 -22.30 -1.50 -6.87
N PHE A 132 -21.67 -0.43 -6.38
CA PHE A 132 -22.06 0.96 -6.69
C PHE A 132 -21.11 1.61 -7.70
N VAL A 133 -21.71 2.25 -8.69
CA VAL A 133 -20.99 2.97 -9.76
C VAL A 133 -21.21 4.47 -9.56
N LEU A 134 -20.18 5.16 -9.07
CA LEU A 134 -20.29 6.55 -8.62
C LEU A 134 -19.56 7.56 -9.51
N ARG A 135 -19.19 7.17 -10.74
CA ARG A 135 -18.49 8.03 -11.69
C ARG A 135 -19.20 9.36 -11.97
N GLU A 136 -20.53 9.38 -11.97
CA GLU A 136 -21.37 10.54 -12.34
C GLU A 136 -21.56 11.56 -11.20
N TYR A 137 -21.07 11.26 -10.00
CA TYR A 137 -21.29 12.08 -8.79
C TYR A 137 -20.07 12.92 -8.43
N THR A 138 -20.30 14.04 -7.74
CA THR A 138 -19.20 14.87 -7.20
C THR A 138 -18.49 14.17 -6.03
N PRO A 139 -17.27 14.60 -5.67
CA PRO A 139 -16.58 14.08 -4.48
C PRO A 139 -17.45 14.08 -3.21
N GLU A 140 -18.20 15.15 -2.94
CA GLU A 140 -19.11 15.26 -1.78
C GLU A 140 -20.20 14.20 -1.84
N GLN A 141 -20.88 14.12 -2.98
CA GLN A 141 -21.98 13.17 -3.20
C GLN A 141 -21.47 11.73 -3.09
N ARG A 142 -20.26 11.42 -3.58
CA ARG A 142 -19.65 10.10 -3.42
C ARG A 142 -19.46 9.75 -1.95
N ARG A 143 -18.89 10.66 -1.15
CA ARG A 143 -18.70 10.45 0.30
C ARG A 143 -20.04 10.28 1.02
N GLU A 144 -21.03 11.09 0.67
CA GLU A 144 -22.38 11.02 1.24
C GLU A 144 -23.07 9.68 0.90
N ILE A 145 -23.06 9.26 -0.36
CA ILE A 145 -23.62 7.98 -0.80
C ILE A 145 -22.94 6.81 -0.09
N ILE A 146 -21.60 6.80 0.01
CA ILE A 146 -20.87 5.77 0.76
C ILE A 146 -21.30 5.78 2.23
N SER A 147 -21.39 6.96 2.85
CA SER A 147 -21.79 7.07 4.26
C SER A 147 -23.21 6.55 4.48
N CYS A 148 -24.16 6.87 3.60
CA CYS A 148 -25.53 6.35 3.66
C CYS A 148 -25.57 4.83 3.47
N ALA A 149 -24.82 4.31 2.50
CA ALA A 149 -24.71 2.87 2.27
C ALA A 149 -24.23 2.13 3.52
N LEU A 150 -23.21 2.65 4.19
CA LEU A 150 -22.68 2.06 5.41
C LEU A 150 -23.66 2.14 6.60
N GLN A 151 -24.58 3.11 6.60
CA GLN A 151 -25.61 3.26 7.63
C GLN A 151 -26.79 2.31 7.43
N GLU A 152 -27.23 2.15 6.17
CA GLU A 152 -28.43 1.40 5.82
C GLU A 152 -28.15 -0.10 5.64
N GLU A 153 -26.98 -0.46 5.11
CA GLU A 153 -26.66 -1.85 4.78
C GLU A 153 -26.00 -2.57 5.96
N GLU A 154 -26.67 -3.62 6.43
CA GLU A 154 -26.16 -4.45 7.52
C GLU A 154 -25.12 -5.46 7.04
N ASN A 155 -24.35 -6.00 7.98
CA ASN A 155 -23.45 -7.14 7.81
C ASN A 155 -22.33 -6.95 6.77
N ILE A 156 -21.92 -5.71 6.50
CA ILE A 156 -20.74 -5.44 5.66
C ILE A 156 -19.46 -5.70 6.45
N GLY A 157 -18.63 -6.62 5.99
CA GLY A 157 -17.28 -6.88 6.55
C GLY A 157 -16.14 -6.32 5.71
N LEU A 158 -16.38 -6.08 4.42
CA LEU A 158 -15.37 -5.56 3.49
C LEU A 158 -15.95 -4.48 2.59
N VAL A 159 -15.28 -3.34 2.51
CA VAL A 159 -15.55 -2.30 1.50
C VAL A 159 -14.38 -2.15 0.57
N ILE A 160 -14.68 -2.09 -0.72
CA ILE A 160 -13.74 -1.70 -1.76
C ILE A 160 -14.07 -0.29 -2.23
N ILE A 161 -13.07 0.59 -2.22
CA ILE A 161 -13.16 1.92 -2.85
C ILE A 161 -12.14 1.96 -3.98
N ASP A 162 -12.57 1.62 -5.20
CA ASP A 162 -11.75 1.68 -6.41
C ASP A 162 -11.74 3.12 -6.94
N GLY A 163 -10.78 3.90 -6.43
CA GLY A 163 -10.57 5.31 -6.78
C GLY A 163 -10.78 6.28 -5.61
N ILE A 164 -9.99 6.18 -4.54
CA ILE A 164 -10.09 7.13 -3.38
C ILE A 164 -9.77 8.57 -3.74
N ARG A 165 -8.91 8.77 -4.74
CA ARG A 165 -8.61 10.11 -5.27
C ARG A 165 -9.89 10.89 -5.57
N ASP A 166 -10.87 10.18 -6.11
CA ASP A 166 -12.08 10.77 -6.65
C ASP A 166 -13.10 11.10 -5.54
N LEU A 167 -12.75 10.85 -4.27
CA LEU A 167 -13.48 11.30 -3.09
C LEU A 167 -13.04 12.68 -2.59
N ILE A 168 -12.06 13.33 -3.21
CA ILE A 168 -11.59 14.68 -2.88
C ILE A 168 -11.42 15.53 -4.14
N HIS A 169 -11.46 16.86 -4.01
CA HIS A 169 -11.29 17.77 -5.14
C HIS A 169 -9.81 17.95 -5.50
N ASP A 170 -9.00 18.34 -4.51
CA ASP A 170 -7.58 18.53 -4.69
C ASP A 170 -6.76 17.45 -3.96
N ILE A 171 -6.16 16.57 -4.76
CA ILE A 171 -5.25 15.51 -4.29
C ILE A 171 -4.00 16.05 -3.58
N ASN A 172 -3.67 17.33 -3.78
CA ASN A 172 -2.57 18.01 -3.13
C ASN A 172 -3.01 18.87 -1.95
N SER A 173 -4.30 18.91 -1.59
CA SER A 173 -4.76 19.59 -0.38
C SER A 173 -4.44 18.71 0.83
N PRO A 174 -3.56 19.14 1.75
CA PRO A 174 -3.25 18.37 2.96
C PRO A 174 -4.49 18.20 3.84
N GLY A 175 -5.35 19.22 3.90
CA GLY A 175 -6.59 19.19 4.68
C GLY A 175 -7.60 18.18 4.15
N GLU A 176 -7.86 18.16 2.83
CA GLU A 176 -8.77 17.17 2.25
C GLU A 176 -8.21 15.75 2.38
N SER A 177 -6.90 15.59 2.17
CA SER A 177 -6.20 14.31 2.32
C SER A 177 -6.32 13.76 3.75
N LEU A 178 -6.09 14.60 4.75
CA LEU A 178 -6.24 14.23 6.16
C LEU A 178 -7.69 13.88 6.48
N ASN A 179 -8.65 14.66 5.99
CA ASN A 179 -10.08 14.44 6.24
C ASN A 179 -10.54 13.08 5.70
N ILE A 180 -10.21 12.76 4.44
CA ILE A 180 -10.66 11.48 3.84
C ILE A 180 -10.01 10.28 4.52
N ILE A 181 -8.73 10.36 4.90
CA ILE A 181 -8.06 9.27 5.63
C ILE A 181 -8.66 9.10 7.04
N ASN A 182 -8.99 10.19 7.72
CA ASN A 182 -9.71 10.14 9.01
C ASN A 182 -11.12 9.56 8.85
N GLU A 183 -11.82 9.85 7.75
CA GLU A 183 -13.11 9.23 7.44
C GLU A 183 -12.97 7.73 7.23
N LEU A 184 -11.96 7.26 6.49
CA LEU A 184 -11.71 5.82 6.32
C LEU A 184 -11.47 5.13 7.67
N MET A 185 -10.60 5.70 8.51
CA MET A 185 -10.33 5.16 9.86
C MET A 185 -11.59 5.14 10.73
N ARG A 186 -12.40 6.19 10.65
CA ARG A 186 -13.66 6.27 11.38
C ARG A 186 -14.64 5.21 10.88
N TRP A 187 -14.84 5.09 9.57
CA TRP A 187 -15.77 4.12 8.98
C TRP A 187 -15.34 2.69 9.28
N SER A 188 -14.07 2.34 9.05
CA SER A 188 -13.57 0.98 9.30
C SER A 188 -13.76 0.57 10.76
N SER A 189 -13.37 1.46 11.70
CA SER A 189 -13.50 1.22 13.13
C SER A 189 -14.95 1.21 13.61
N TYR A 190 -15.76 2.17 13.16
CA TYR A 190 -17.13 2.33 13.64
C TYR A 190 -18.05 1.20 13.18
N TYR A 191 -17.95 0.80 11.92
CA TYR A 191 -18.75 -0.26 11.34
C TYR A 191 -18.09 -1.64 11.50
N GLU A 192 -16.96 -1.74 12.20
CA GLU A 192 -16.20 -2.97 12.44
C GLU A 192 -16.02 -3.78 11.15
N MET A 193 -15.43 -3.11 10.16
CA MET A 193 -15.29 -3.59 8.79
C MET A 193 -13.90 -3.21 8.27
N HIS A 194 -13.42 -3.86 7.21
CA HIS A 194 -12.18 -3.47 6.56
C HIS A 194 -12.45 -2.67 5.30
N ILE A 195 -11.68 -1.61 5.07
CA ILE A 195 -11.72 -0.85 3.82
C ILE A 195 -10.46 -1.14 3.01
N HIS A 196 -10.60 -1.65 1.80
CA HIS A 196 -9.51 -1.74 0.84
C HIS A 196 -9.70 -0.71 -0.27
N THR A 197 -8.72 0.16 -0.47
CA THR A 197 -8.85 1.24 -1.45
C THR A 197 -7.81 1.20 -2.56
N VAL A 198 -8.09 1.85 -3.69
CA VAL A 198 -7.19 1.90 -4.85
C VAL A 198 -6.72 3.33 -5.08
N LEU A 199 -5.40 3.50 -5.21
CA LEU A 199 -4.77 4.78 -5.54
C LEU A 199 -3.75 4.61 -6.67
N HIS A 200 -3.77 5.53 -7.64
CA HIS A 200 -2.73 5.54 -8.68
C HIS A 200 -1.41 6.14 -8.14
N GLN A 201 -0.28 5.58 -8.56
CA GLN A 201 1.04 6.18 -8.38
C GLN A 201 1.27 7.30 -9.40
N ASN A 202 2.23 8.17 -9.11
CA ASN A 202 2.68 9.19 -10.07
C ASN A 202 3.25 8.55 -11.34
N LYS A 203 3.25 9.31 -12.45
CA LYS A 203 3.79 8.84 -13.73
C LYS A 203 5.33 8.74 -13.74
N GLY A 204 6.00 9.61 -12.99
CA GLY A 204 7.48 9.77 -13.02
C GLY A 204 8.24 9.00 -11.94
N ASP A 205 7.57 8.50 -10.92
CA ASP A 205 8.17 7.70 -9.84
C ASP A 205 7.19 6.63 -9.33
N ASP A 206 7.57 5.94 -8.25
CA ASP A 206 6.73 4.91 -7.61
C ASP A 206 6.08 5.44 -6.34
N ASN A 207 6.07 6.76 -6.15
CA ASN A 207 5.40 7.37 -5.01
C ASN A 207 3.89 7.38 -5.28
N THR A 208 3.12 7.11 -4.24
CA THR A 208 1.68 7.33 -4.22
C THR A 208 1.36 8.80 -4.49
N ARG A 209 0.33 9.05 -5.30
CA ARG A 209 0.07 10.38 -5.84
C ARG A 209 -0.46 11.36 -4.78
N GLY A 210 0.13 12.56 -4.75
CA GLY A 210 -0.30 13.71 -3.93
C GLY A 210 -0.19 13.50 -2.42
N HIS A 211 -0.73 14.46 -1.65
CA HIS A 211 -0.73 14.43 -0.19
C HIS A 211 -1.54 13.25 0.36
N ILE A 212 -2.61 12.85 -0.33
CA ILE A 212 -3.38 11.66 0.02
C ILE A 212 -2.52 10.39 0.01
N GLY A 213 -1.56 10.28 -0.92
CA GLY A 213 -0.67 9.15 -0.98
C GLY A 213 0.22 9.03 0.24
N THR A 214 0.76 10.17 0.69
CA THR A 214 1.57 10.22 1.91
C THR A 214 0.76 9.83 3.14
N GLU A 215 -0.43 10.41 3.33
CA GLU A 215 -1.30 10.06 4.46
C GLU A 215 -1.75 8.60 4.41
N LEU A 216 -2.05 8.08 3.22
CA LEU A 216 -2.39 6.68 3.00
C LEU A 216 -1.25 5.75 3.45
N ASN A 217 -0.01 6.00 3.01
CA ASN A 217 1.15 5.17 3.42
C ASN A 217 1.41 5.23 4.92
N ASN A 218 1.16 6.37 5.56
CA ASN A 218 1.38 6.56 6.99
C ASN A 218 0.34 5.86 7.88
N LYS A 219 -0.89 5.68 7.37
CA LYS A 219 -2.04 5.26 8.19
C LYS A 219 -2.59 3.89 7.82
N ALA A 220 -2.45 3.47 6.57
CA ALA A 220 -2.90 2.15 6.13
C ALA A 220 -2.20 1.04 6.92
N GLU A 221 -2.92 -0.05 7.14
CA GLU A 221 -2.37 -1.28 7.71
C GLU A 221 -1.43 -1.98 6.73
N THR A 222 -1.84 -2.04 5.46
CA THR A 222 -1.08 -2.65 4.38
C THR A 222 -1.20 -1.83 3.09
N ILE A 223 -0.07 -1.64 2.40
CA ILE A 223 0.02 -1.08 1.06
C ILE A 223 0.54 -2.16 0.12
N LEU A 224 -0.32 -2.63 -0.77
CA LEU A 224 0.01 -3.57 -1.84
C LEU A 224 0.36 -2.77 -3.09
N GLN A 225 1.55 -2.93 -3.63
CA GLN A 225 1.91 -2.32 -4.92
C GLN A 225 1.73 -3.33 -6.05
N VAL A 226 0.96 -2.93 -7.05
CA VAL A 226 0.77 -3.65 -8.31
C VAL A 226 1.56 -2.94 -9.40
N SER A 227 2.58 -3.61 -9.94
CA SER A 227 3.44 -3.09 -11.00
C SER A 227 3.42 -4.02 -12.21
N LYS A 228 3.64 -3.47 -13.41
CA LYS A 228 3.83 -4.31 -14.61
C LYS A 228 5.27 -4.77 -14.68
N ASN A 229 5.50 -6.01 -15.08
CA ASN A 229 6.84 -6.42 -15.46
C ASN A 229 7.33 -5.60 -16.67
N ALA A 230 8.61 -5.22 -16.64
CA ALA A 230 9.20 -4.36 -17.67
C ALA A 230 9.43 -5.09 -19.01
N GLU A 231 9.71 -6.38 -18.97
CA GLU A 231 10.01 -7.22 -20.14
C GLU A 231 8.73 -7.82 -20.74
N ASN A 232 7.76 -8.18 -19.89
CA ASN A 232 6.47 -8.72 -20.28
C ASN A 232 5.32 -7.93 -19.63
N PRO A 233 4.76 -6.93 -20.33
CA PRO A 233 3.63 -6.13 -19.85
C PRO A 233 2.33 -6.92 -19.60
N ASN A 234 2.24 -8.18 -20.03
CA ASN A 234 1.13 -9.08 -19.69
C ASN A 234 1.20 -9.57 -18.24
N ILE A 235 2.38 -9.54 -17.63
CA ILE A 235 2.57 -9.92 -16.23
C ILE A 235 2.49 -8.67 -15.34
N SER A 236 1.78 -8.80 -14.23
CA SER A 236 1.77 -7.85 -13.13
C SER A 236 2.27 -8.52 -11.86
N GLU A 237 3.13 -7.82 -11.13
CA GLU A 237 3.69 -8.23 -9.84
C GLU A 237 2.95 -7.52 -8.71
N VAL A 238 2.69 -8.24 -7.63
CA VAL A 238 2.08 -7.75 -6.39
C VAL A 238 3.05 -7.98 -5.25
N ARG A 239 3.40 -6.89 -4.57
CA ARG A 239 4.27 -6.90 -3.39
C ARG A 239 3.70 -6.02 -2.28
N ALA A 240 4.07 -6.28 -1.04
CA ALA A 240 3.86 -5.31 0.03
C ALA A 240 4.91 -4.19 -0.09
N VAL A 241 4.51 -2.94 0.14
CA VAL A 241 5.43 -1.80 0.30
C VAL A 241 5.49 -1.39 1.77
N HIS A 242 4.33 -1.42 2.42
CA HIS A 242 4.18 -1.23 3.85
C HIS A 242 3.23 -2.30 4.35
N ILE A 243 3.61 -2.97 5.43
CA ILE A 243 2.77 -3.95 6.12
C ILE A 243 3.19 -3.93 7.59
N ARG A 244 2.21 -3.99 8.49
CA ARG A 244 2.49 -4.03 9.95
C ARG A 244 2.98 -5.39 10.41
N ASP A 245 2.59 -6.44 9.70
CA ASP A 245 3.02 -7.83 9.92
C ASP A 245 4.32 -8.14 9.11
N LYS A 246 4.81 -9.37 9.17
CA LYS A 246 5.95 -9.83 8.38
C LYS A 246 5.64 -9.82 6.90
N GLU A 247 6.53 -9.21 6.11
CA GLU A 247 6.39 -9.15 4.65
C GLU A 247 6.21 -10.54 4.01
N PHE A 248 5.22 -10.65 3.13
CA PHE A 248 4.95 -11.88 2.39
C PHE A 248 5.77 -11.94 1.10
N GLN A 249 6.06 -13.16 0.63
CA GLN A 249 6.72 -13.35 -0.66
C GLN A 249 5.84 -12.81 -1.79
N PRO A 250 6.35 -11.87 -2.63
CA PRO A 250 5.61 -11.33 -3.75
C PRO A 250 5.04 -12.42 -4.66
N PHE A 251 3.94 -12.11 -5.33
CA PHE A 251 3.34 -13.01 -6.33
C PHE A 251 3.06 -12.25 -7.63
N ALA A 252 2.96 -12.98 -8.73
CA ALA A 252 2.75 -12.41 -10.05
C ALA A 252 1.54 -13.06 -10.71
N PHE A 253 0.80 -12.27 -11.48
CA PHE A 253 -0.33 -12.74 -12.26
C PHE A 253 -0.29 -12.19 -13.67
N GLU A 254 -0.89 -12.92 -14.59
CA GLU A 254 -1.14 -12.48 -15.96
C GLU A 254 -2.63 -12.51 -16.25
N ILE A 255 -3.05 -11.86 -17.34
CA ILE A 255 -4.44 -11.94 -17.82
C ILE A 255 -4.50 -13.05 -18.87
N ASN A 256 -5.37 -14.03 -18.66
CA ASN A 256 -5.62 -15.12 -19.61
C ASN A 256 -6.59 -14.71 -20.73
N GLU A 257 -6.87 -15.62 -21.65
CA GLU A 257 -7.75 -15.38 -22.81
C GLU A 257 -9.19 -15.00 -22.42
N ASP A 258 -9.67 -15.49 -21.28
CA ASP A 258 -11.00 -15.18 -20.71
C ASP A 258 -11.06 -13.83 -19.98
N ALA A 259 -9.99 -13.03 -20.04
CA ALA A 259 -9.83 -11.79 -19.31
C ALA A 259 -9.92 -11.96 -17.77
N LEU A 260 -9.44 -13.10 -17.27
CA LEU A 260 -9.28 -13.40 -15.84
C LEU A 260 -7.80 -13.35 -15.43
N PRO A 261 -7.49 -12.84 -14.22
CA PRO A 261 -6.14 -12.93 -13.68
C PRO A 261 -5.82 -14.37 -13.25
N GLN A 262 -4.65 -14.88 -13.63
CA GLN A 262 -4.14 -16.18 -13.21
C GLN A 262 -2.71 -16.07 -12.71
N LEU A 263 -2.31 -16.91 -11.75
CA LEU A 263 -0.94 -16.91 -11.22
C LEU A 263 0.06 -17.32 -12.30
N VAL A 264 1.20 -16.62 -12.32
CA VAL A 264 2.37 -17.05 -13.07
C VAL A 264 3.20 -17.94 -12.16
N ASN A 265 3.23 -19.24 -12.46
CA ASN A 265 4.05 -20.20 -11.72
C ASN A 265 5.54 -20.01 -12.07
N ASN A 266 6.42 -20.25 -11.09
CA ASN A 266 7.88 -20.15 -11.26
C ASN A 266 8.38 -18.78 -11.75
N TYR A 267 7.61 -17.72 -11.49
CA TYR A 267 8.02 -16.37 -11.79
C TYR A 267 9.24 -15.98 -10.94
N LYS A 268 10.36 -15.67 -11.60
CA LYS A 268 11.53 -15.13 -10.92
C LYS A 268 11.32 -13.64 -10.76
N PHE A 269 10.99 -13.22 -9.54
CA PHE A 269 11.11 -11.82 -9.18
C PHE A 269 12.58 -11.44 -9.32
N THR A 270 12.92 -10.70 -10.37
CA THR A 270 14.10 -9.86 -10.33
C THR A 270 13.96 -9.04 -9.06
N LYS A 271 14.88 -9.19 -8.11
CA LYS A 271 14.97 -8.27 -6.97
C LYS A 271 14.99 -6.87 -7.59
N THR A 272 13.86 -6.19 -7.62
CA THR A 272 13.81 -4.76 -7.81
C THR A 272 14.72 -4.25 -6.71
N LYS A 273 15.88 -3.72 -7.11
CA LYS A 273 16.80 -3.00 -6.24
C LYS A 273 15.92 -2.17 -5.30
N GLU A 274 15.92 -2.53 -4.02
CA GLU A 274 15.17 -1.81 -3.01
C GLU A 274 15.43 -0.34 -3.26
N LYS A 275 14.36 0.46 -3.34
CA LYS A 275 14.50 1.87 -3.65
C LYS A 275 15.05 2.52 -2.40
N ILE A 276 16.36 2.46 -2.25
CA ILE A 276 17.04 2.90 -1.05
C ILE A 276 16.68 4.38 -0.83
N SER A 277 15.95 4.64 0.26
CA SER A 277 15.47 5.97 0.63
C SER A 277 16.64 6.85 1.07
N SER A 278 17.50 6.30 1.93
CA SER A 278 18.67 6.94 2.54
C SER A 278 19.93 6.10 2.37
N TYR A 279 21.08 6.75 2.21
CA TYR A 279 22.36 6.04 2.24
C TYR A 279 22.68 5.43 3.61
N ALA A 280 22.06 5.92 4.68
CA ALA A 280 22.27 5.38 6.03
C ALA A 280 21.57 4.03 6.26
N ASP A 281 20.55 3.72 5.45
CA ASP A 281 19.76 2.49 5.58
C ASP A 281 20.26 1.38 4.63
N MET A 282 21.39 1.62 3.94
CA MET A 282 22.00 0.64 3.04
C MET A 282 22.74 -0.44 3.83
N SER A 283 22.64 -1.67 3.34
CA SER A 283 23.52 -2.75 3.77
C SER A 283 24.98 -2.48 3.38
N ASN A 284 25.91 -3.08 4.13
CA ASN A 284 27.34 -3.01 3.83
C ASN A 284 27.64 -3.54 2.42
N GLU A 285 26.92 -4.58 1.97
CA GLU A 285 27.05 -5.16 0.63
C GLU A 285 26.65 -4.16 -0.47
N GLN A 286 25.59 -3.37 -0.26
CA GLN A 286 25.17 -2.33 -1.20
C GLN A 286 26.20 -1.20 -1.28
N HIS A 287 26.75 -0.77 -0.15
CA HIS A 287 27.85 0.20 -0.14
C HIS A 287 29.08 -0.32 -0.87
N LEU A 288 29.44 -1.58 -0.63
CA LEU A 288 30.58 -2.22 -1.27
C LEU A 288 30.42 -2.27 -2.80
N GLU A 289 29.28 -2.75 -3.31
CA GLU A 289 28.99 -2.83 -4.75
C GLU A 289 29.09 -1.44 -5.42
N ALA A 290 28.52 -0.41 -4.80
CA ALA A 290 28.57 0.96 -5.32
C ALA A 290 29.99 1.55 -5.32
N LEU A 291 30.79 1.26 -4.28
CA LEU A 291 32.15 1.77 -4.14
C LEU A 291 33.13 1.05 -5.07
N GLU A 292 32.99 -0.26 -5.25
CA GLU A 292 33.76 -1.01 -6.26
C GLU A 292 33.48 -0.49 -7.68
N CYS A 293 32.24 -0.09 -7.96
CA CYS A 293 31.90 0.58 -9.21
C CYS A 293 32.52 1.98 -9.31
N ALA A 294 32.47 2.78 -8.23
CA ALA A 294 33.00 4.15 -8.20
C ALA A 294 34.54 4.21 -8.32
N PHE A 295 35.25 3.25 -7.73
CA PHE A 295 36.72 3.16 -7.71
C PHE A 295 37.28 2.23 -8.78
N LYS A 296 36.44 1.74 -9.71
CA LYS A 296 36.88 0.83 -10.76
C LYS A 296 38.08 1.43 -11.52
N ASP A 297 39.21 0.72 -11.46
CA ASP A 297 40.49 1.09 -12.08
C ASP A 297 41.16 2.38 -11.53
N LYS A 298 40.73 2.89 -10.37
CA LYS A 298 41.27 4.10 -9.73
C LYS A 298 41.80 3.80 -8.33
N GLN A 299 43.09 4.06 -8.11
CA GLN A 299 43.71 3.88 -6.79
C GLN A 299 43.44 5.05 -5.83
N SER A 300 43.33 6.27 -6.34
CA SER A 300 43.04 7.48 -5.55
C SER A 300 42.33 8.52 -6.42
N MET A 301 41.50 9.36 -5.80
CA MET A 301 40.75 10.41 -6.50
C MET A 301 40.79 11.75 -5.74
N GLY A 302 40.88 12.85 -6.50
CA GLY A 302 40.64 14.18 -5.97
C GLY A 302 39.17 14.36 -5.54
N TYR A 303 38.88 15.31 -4.65
CA TYR A 303 37.55 15.44 -4.03
C TYR A 303 36.40 15.62 -5.04
N GLN A 304 36.59 16.42 -6.09
CA GLN A 304 35.53 16.64 -7.09
C GLN A 304 35.28 15.37 -7.92
N GLU A 305 36.35 14.69 -8.35
CA GLU A 305 36.28 13.44 -9.09
C GLU A 305 35.66 12.30 -8.25
N LEU A 306 35.96 12.27 -6.95
CA LEU A 306 35.35 11.37 -5.99
C LEU A 306 33.83 11.56 -5.96
N LEU A 307 33.35 12.80 -5.83
CA LEU A 307 31.90 13.06 -5.78
C LEU A 307 31.19 12.62 -7.07
N ASP A 308 31.81 12.85 -8.23
CA ASP A 308 31.25 12.45 -9.53
C ASP A 308 31.28 10.93 -9.71
N SER A 309 32.33 10.26 -9.21
CA SER A 309 32.46 8.80 -9.24
C SER A 309 31.50 8.12 -8.25
N LEU A 310 31.34 8.65 -7.03
CA LEU A 310 30.35 8.20 -6.05
C LEU A 310 28.92 8.35 -6.59
N LYS A 311 28.62 9.49 -7.23
CA LYS A 311 27.31 9.70 -7.85
C LYS A 311 27.00 8.63 -8.90
N THR A 312 28.00 8.25 -9.70
CA THR A 312 27.88 7.23 -10.75
C THR A 312 27.75 5.82 -10.15
N GLY A 313 28.62 5.46 -9.21
CA GLY A 313 28.62 4.16 -8.55
C GLY A 313 27.31 3.89 -7.79
N TYR A 314 26.83 4.86 -7.02
CA TYR A 314 25.56 4.72 -6.29
C TYR A 314 24.34 4.75 -7.21
N ALA A 315 24.37 5.47 -8.33
CA ALA A 315 23.32 5.38 -9.34
C ALA A 315 23.25 3.97 -9.98
N SER A 316 24.38 3.28 -10.12
CA SER A 316 24.42 1.91 -10.69
C SER A 316 23.63 0.90 -9.86
N ILE A 317 23.56 1.08 -8.54
CA ILE A 317 22.77 0.25 -7.62
C ILE A 317 21.35 0.78 -7.37
N GLY A 318 20.91 1.78 -8.13
CA GLY A 318 19.56 2.36 -8.02
C GLY A 318 19.43 3.54 -7.05
N TYR A 319 20.53 4.04 -6.47
CA TYR A 319 20.56 5.21 -5.59
C TYR A 319 21.03 6.49 -6.32
N ALA A 320 20.24 6.94 -7.29
CA ALA A 320 20.51 8.20 -7.98
C ALA A 320 20.13 9.41 -7.09
N ARG A 321 21.11 10.26 -6.75
CA ARG A 321 20.91 11.45 -5.91
C ARG A 321 21.70 12.67 -6.40
N GLY A 322 21.25 13.85 -5.97
CA GLY A 322 21.90 15.13 -6.25
C GLY A 322 23.15 15.36 -5.39
N ARG A 323 23.97 16.33 -5.80
CA ARG A 323 25.28 16.65 -5.19
C ARG A 323 25.22 16.80 -3.66
N ASN A 324 24.20 17.48 -3.13
CA ASN A 324 24.07 17.70 -1.68
C ASN A 324 23.99 16.39 -0.88
N THR A 325 23.29 15.39 -1.40
CA THR A 325 23.19 14.07 -0.77
C THR A 325 24.50 13.30 -0.91
N ILE A 326 25.15 13.37 -2.08
CA ILE A 326 26.44 12.70 -2.30
C ILE A 326 27.55 13.28 -1.41
N VAL A 327 27.53 14.59 -1.13
CA VAL A 327 28.46 15.21 -0.15
C VAL A 327 28.21 14.67 1.26
N LYS A 328 26.95 14.49 1.66
CA LYS A 328 26.62 13.89 2.97
C LYS A 328 27.03 12.42 3.05
N LEU A 329 26.79 11.67 1.97
CA LEU A 329 27.25 10.28 1.82
C LEU A 329 28.77 10.17 1.93
N CYS A 330 29.52 11.03 1.24
CA CYS A 330 30.99 11.06 1.33
C CYS A 330 31.46 11.28 2.78
N LYS A 331 30.82 12.20 3.51
CA LYS A 331 31.12 12.42 4.94
C LYS A 331 30.80 11.19 5.79
N PHE A 332 29.66 10.55 5.55
CA PHE A 332 29.28 9.32 6.23
C PHE A 332 30.31 8.21 6.02
N LEU A 333 30.70 7.95 4.77
CA LEU A 333 31.71 6.93 4.42
C LEU A 333 33.09 7.22 5.03
N SER A 334 33.49 8.50 5.12
CA SER A 334 34.71 8.88 5.83
C SER A 334 34.61 8.67 7.33
N ASN A 335 33.44 8.92 7.94
CA ASN A 335 33.24 8.71 9.38
C ASN A 335 33.32 7.23 9.77
N ILE A 336 32.92 6.33 8.88
CA ILE A 336 33.03 4.87 9.07
C ILE A 336 34.36 4.30 8.54
N ASN A 337 35.33 5.17 8.23
CA ASN A 337 36.68 4.84 7.75
C ASN A 337 36.73 4.05 6.43
N VAL A 338 35.66 4.09 5.62
CA VAL A 338 35.62 3.46 4.29
C VAL A 338 36.31 4.34 3.24
N LEU A 339 36.23 5.67 3.41
CA LEU A 339 36.95 6.64 2.58
C LEU A 339 38.02 7.35 3.39
N ILE A 340 39.28 7.03 3.10
CA ILE A 340 40.45 7.58 3.81
C ILE A 340 41.06 8.69 2.96
N LYS A 341 41.34 9.83 3.60
CA LYS A 341 42.00 10.97 2.95
C LYS A 341 43.52 10.84 3.12
N GLU A 342 44.23 10.76 2.00
CA GLU A 342 45.69 10.76 1.92
C GLU A 342 46.21 12.01 1.19
N GLU A 343 47.54 12.17 1.11
CA GLU A 343 48.18 13.31 0.45
C GLU A 343 47.81 13.43 -1.04
N GLN A 344 47.58 12.30 -1.72
CA GLN A 344 47.29 12.26 -3.17
C GLN A 344 45.79 12.18 -3.50
N GLY A 345 44.90 12.18 -2.49
CA GLY A 345 43.46 12.11 -2.71
C GLY A 345 42.75 11.19 -1.72
N TYR A 346 41.59 10.69 -2.10
CA TYR A 346 40.81 9.75 -1.31
C TYR A 346 40.99 8.33 -1.85
N ILE A 347 41.23 7.41 -0.93
CA ILE A 347 41.31 5.97 -1.19
C ILE A 347 40.10 5.25 -0.59
N PHE A 348 39.78 4.08 -1.13
CA PHE A 348 38.69 3.23 -0.67
C PHE A 348 39.25 2.01 0.07
N ASP A 349 38.86 1.88 1.34
CA ASP A 349 39.11 0.69 2.16
C ASP A 349 37.82 -0.12 2.35
N LYS A 350 37.89 -1.40 2.01
CA LYS A 350 36.77 -2.35 2.08
C LYS A 350 36.66 -3.06 3.42
N GLU A 351 37.71 -3.08 4.24
CA GLU A 351 37.72 -3.83 5.51
C GLU A 351 36.60 -3.42 6.48
N PRO A 352 36.25 -2.13 6.64
CA PRO A 352 35.16 -1.72 7.53
C PRO A 352 33.78 -2.26 7.12
N LEU A 353 33.57 -2.53 5.82
CA LEU A 353 32.32 -3.08 5.31
C LEU A 353 32.24 -4.61 5.44
N CYS A 354 33.39 -5.30 5.36
CA CYS A 354 33.48 -6.76 5.40
C CYS A 354 33.56 -7.37 6.81
N SER A 355 33.95 -6.59 7.82
CA SER A 355 34.28 -7.09 9.17
C SER A 355 33.07 -7.27 10.11
N GLY A 356 31.83 -7.06 9.64
CA GLY A 356 30.60 -7.42 10.38
C GLY A 356 30.38 -6.67 11.69
N SER A 357 31.10 -5.56 11.93
CA SER A 357 30.82 -4.70 13.08
C SER A 357 29.51 -3.95 12.81
N SER A 358 28.44 -4.36 13.49
CA SER A 358 27.16 -3.64 13.52
C SER A 358 27.42 -2.17 13.89
N LEU A 359 27.31 -1.29 12.90
CA LEU A 359 27.35 0.16 13.08
C LEU A 359 26.00 0.58 13.65
N VAL A 360 25.94 0.80 14.97
CA VAL A 360 24.83 1.53 15.62
C VAL A 360 24.93 3.00 15.28
#